data_AF-A0A6S6TGE4-F1
#
_entry.id   AF-A0A6S6TGE4-F1
#
_cell.length_a   1.000
_cell.length_b   1.000
_cell.length_c   1.000
_cell.angle_alpha   90.00
_cell.angle_beta   90.00
_cell.angle_gamma   90.00
#
_symmetry.space_group_name_H-M   'P 1'
#
loop_
_entity.id
_entity.type
_entity.pdbx_description
1 polymer ?
#
loop_
_entity_poly.entity_id
_entity_poly.type
_entity_poly.pdbx_seq_one_letter_code
_entity_poly.pdbx_strand_id
1 'polypeptide(L)'
;KMLDSNVASDYKAIMKLFNIGDSDRNYKVLEELIETNSISGVIKDRYDLNQEFSEDDFITLIYSMGFITIKDEITGGLYNFEIPNYVIKILYFNYFAIEVQKRNSFKHQYSFSHTLTKLLLGDNEPFKNQLNDVIKTLSNRDHYGFTEKHFHVITLSLLSFAEFYFIDSQPELNNKYPDILLIGRDEKVPNNYLFELKWVKQKDDYEKLKKEGIKQVEGYLKLDKIKNIPKLRSFLLIGSKDGVEFFEV
;
A
#
# COMPACT_ATOMS: atom_id res chain seq x y z
N LYS A 1 2.32 3.04 -24.16
CA LYS A 1 1.31 1.97 -24.35
C LYS A 1 1.17 1.27 -23.01
N MET A 2 -0.07 1.13 -22.54
CA MET A 2 -0.51 0.94 -21.14
C MET A 2 0.15 -0.23 -20.40
N LEU A 3 0.73 0.04 -19.22
CA LEU A 3 1.12 -0.99 -18.24
C LEU A 3 0.65 -0.68 -16.81
N ASP A 4 0.31 0.56 -16.44
CA ASP A 4 -0.01 0.88 -15.04
C ASP A 4 -1.51 0.87 -14.64
N SER A 5 -2.45 0.85 -15.60
CA SER A 5 -3.89 0.77 -15.28
C SER A 5 -4.33 -0.60 -14.77
N ASN A 6 -3.63 -1.67 -15.15
CA ASN A 6 -4.01 -3.04 -14.84
C ASN A 6 -3.68 -3.42 -13.39
N VAL A 7 -2.56 -2.93 -12.88
CA VAL A 7 -2.06 -3.25 -11.54
C VAL A 7 -3.01 -2.71 -10.45
N ALA A 8 -3.54 -1.49 -10.62
CA ALA A 8 -4.54 -0.92 -9.70
C ALA A 8 -5.90 -1.64 -9.74
N SER A 9 -6.35 -2.10 -10.93
CA SER A 9 -7.56 -2.91 -11.03
C SER A 9 -7.39 -4.31 -10.42
N ASP A 10 -6.19 -4.88 -10.52
CA ASP A 10 -5.86 -6.17 -9.92
C ASP A 10 -5.96 -6.09 -8.39
N TYR A 11 -5.51 -5.00 -7.77
CA TYR A 11 -5.63 -4.81 -6.32
C TYR A 11 -7.09 -4.76 -5.83
N LYS A 12 -8.00 -4.09 -6.56
CA LYS A 12 -9.43 -4.06 -6.20
C LYS A 12 -10.09 -5.44 -6.35
N ALA A 13 -9.65 -6.24 -7.32
CA ALA A 13 -10.10 -7.62 -7.48
C ALA A 13 -9.61 -8.50 -6.32
N ILE A 14 -8.34 -8.37 -5.93
CA ILE A 14 -7.71 -9.08 -4.81
C ILE A 14 -8.44 -8.79 -3.49
N MET A 15 -8.79 -7.53 -3.25
CA MET A 15 -9.53 -7.11 -2.04
C MET A 15 -10.96 -7.68 -1.97
N LYS A 16 -11.60 -7.95 -3.11
CA LYS A 16 -12.90 -8.64 -3.15
C LYS A 16 -12.75 -10.13 -2.87
N LEU A 17 -11.65 -10.74 -3.28
CA LEU A 17 -11.37 -12.16 -3.08
C LEU A 17 -11.20 -12.52 -1.60
N PHE A 18 -10.60 -11.64 -0.80
CA PHE A 18 -10.46 -11.86 0.64
C PHE A 18 -11.77 -11.82 1.43
N ASN A 19 -12.84 -11.27 0.83
CA ASN A 19 -14.19 -11.22 1.40
C ASN A 19 -15.07 -12.42 0.97
N ILE A 20 -14.50 -13.40 0.25
CA ILE A 20 -15.22 -14.61 -0.16
C ILE A 20 -15.33 -15.57 1.03
N GLY A 21 -16.54 -16.08 1.24
CA GLY A 21 -16.81 -17.03 2.33
C GLY A 21 -16.77 -16.37 3.70
N ASP A 22 -16.18 -17.06 4.68
CA ASP A 22 -16.01 -16.53 6.04
C ASP A 22 -14.83 -15.55 6.11
N SER A 23 -15.15 -14.26 6.10
CA SER A 23 -14.16 -13.20 6.21
C SER A 23 -13.38 -13.26 7.52
N ASP A 24 -14.00 -13.58 8.68
CA ASP A 24 -13.35 -13.66 9.99
C ASP A 24 -12.29 -14.76 10.04
N ARG A 25 -12.60 -15.92 9.46
CA ARG A 25 -11.64 -17.01 9.30
C ARG A 25 -10.51 -16.62 8.35
N ASN A 26 -10.82 -16.05 7.19
CA ASN A 26 -9.80 -15.59 6.25
C ASN A 26 -8.85 -14.59 6.93
N TYR A 27 -9.35 -13.66 7.76
CA TYR A 27 -8.48 -12.74 8.51
C TYR A 27 -7.49 -13.44 9.42
N LYS A 28 -7.89 -14.52 10.11
CA LYS A 28 -6.97 -15.25 11.00
C LYS A 28 -5.83 -15.91 10.23
N VAL A 29 -6.11 -16.46 9.05
CA VAL A 29 -5.08 -16.98 8.14
C VAL A 29 -4.07 -15.89 7.77
N LEU A 30 -4.57 -14.69 7.50
CA LEU A 30 -3.72 -13.55 7.15
C LEU A 30 -2.92 -13.03 8.35
N GLU A 31 -3.53 -12.99 9.53
CA GLU A 31 -2.87 -12.62 10.79
C GLU A 31 -1.71 -13.57 11.09
N GLU A 32 -1.94 -14.89 10.98
CA GLU A 32 -0.91 -15.90 11.18
C GLU A 32 0.23 -15.79 10.15
N LEU A 33 -0.10 -15.58 8.87
CA LEU A 33 0.88 -15.32 7.80
C LEU A 33 1.73 -14.08 8.07
N ILE A 34 1.16 -13.05 8.69
CA ILE A 34 1.87 -11.81 9.05
C ILE A 34 2.76 -12.04 10.27
N GLU A 35 2.24 -12.66 11.32
CA GLU A 35 2.92 -12.85 12.59
C GLU A 35 4.07 -13.84 12.50
N THR A 36 3.84 -14.97 11.82
CA THR A 36 4.76 -16.11 11.81
C THR A 36 5.54 -16.23 10.51
N ASN A 37 5.19 -15.44 9.49
CA ASN A 37 5.70 -15.57 8.12
C ASN A 37 5.49 -16.98 7.53
N SER A 38 4.49 -17.70 8.05
CA SER A 38 4.19 -19.07 7.67
C SER A 38 2.70 -19.33 7.84
N ILE A 39 2.16 -20.25 7.06
CA ILE A 39 0.86 -20.87 7.32
C ILE A 39 0.90 -22.30 6.81
N SER A 40 0.24 -23.22 7.50
CA SER A 40 0.08 -24.59 7.03
C SER A 40 -1.28 -24.80 6.38
N GLY A 41 -1.34 -25.56 5.29
CA GLY A 41 -2.61 -25.88 4.64
C GLY A 41 -2.46 -26.91 3.52
N VAL A 42 -3.60 -27.36 2.99
CA VAL A 42 -3.67 -28.31 1.89
C VAL A 42 -4.09 -27.61 0.61
N ILE A 43 -3.40 -27.89 -0.49
CA ILE A 43 -3.80 -27.40 -1.83
C ILE A 43 -4.94 -28.28 -2.33
N LYS A 44 -6.08 -27.67 -2.62
CA LYS A 44 -7.22 -28.36 -3.22
C LYS A 44 -7.17 -28.28 -4.74
N ASP A 45 -7.47 -29.39 -5.41
CA ASP A 45 -7.54 -29.44 -6.87
C ASP A 45 -8.65 -28.56 -7.46
N ARG A 46 -9.74 -28.35 -6.70
CA ARG A 46 -10.87 -27.50 -7.05
C ARG A 46 -11.51 -26.93 -5.78
N TYR A 47 -11.93 -25.67 -5.84
CA TYR A 47 -12.78 -25.04 -4.84
C TYR A 47 -14.01 -24.44 -5.53
N ASP A 48 -15.18 -24.52 -4.88
CA ASP A 48 -16.45 -24.00 -5.40
C ASP A 48 -16.88 -22.80 -4.55
N LEU A 49 -16.97 -21.63 -5.19
CA LEU A 49 -17.39 -20.38 -4.53
C LEU A 49 -18.87 -20.37 -4.14
N ASN A 50 -19.67 -21.34 -4.64
CA ASN A 50 -21.10 -21.46 -4.35
C ASN A 50 -21.38 -22.47 -3.22
N GLN A 51 -20.35 -23.09 -2.64
CA GLN A 51 -20.43 -24.01 -1.50
C GLN A 51 -19.69 -23.41 -0.29
N GLU A 52 -19.61 -24.16 0.81
CA GLU A 52 -18.90 -23.73 2.01
C GLU A 52 -17.41 -23.53 1.70
N PHE A 53 -16.97 -22.27 1.71
CA PHE A 53 -15.61 -21.87 1.38
C PHE A 53 -14.71 -21.99 2.63
N SER A 54 -13.90 -23.04 2.67
CA SER A 54 -13.07 -23.42 3.82
C SER A 54 -11.71 -22.70 3.86
N GLU A 55 -10.96 -22.93 4.93
CA GLU A 55 -9.59 -22.39 5.08
C GLU A 55 -8.64 -22.82 3.98
N ASP A 56 -8.59 -24.12 3.71
CA ASP A 56 -7.78 -24.63 2.59
C ASP A 56 -8.25 -24.12 1.22
N ASP A 57 -9.55 -23.80 1.02
CA ASP A 57 -10.01 -23.16 -0.22
C ASP A 57 -9.41 -21.76 -0.36
N PHE A 58 -9.34 -21.02 0.75
CA PHE A 58 -8.73 -19.70 0.81
C PHE A 58 -7.22 -19.76 0.57
N ILE A 59 -6.52 -20.67 1.26
CA ILE A 59 -5.07 -20.90 1.09
C ILE A 59 -4.76 -21.30 -0.37
N THR A 60 -5.56 -22.21 -0.94
CA THR A 60 -5.45 -22.63 -2.35
C THR A 60 -5.64 -21.45 -3.31
N LEU A 61 -6.64 -20.60 -3.06
CA LEU A 61 -6.91 -19.41 -3.88
C LEU A 61 -5.71 -18.45 -3.86
N ILE A 62 -5.21 -18.09 -2.67
CA ILE A 62 -4.11 -17.13 -2.55
C ILE A 62 -2.77 -17.70 -3.06
N TYR A 63 -2.56 -19.02 -2.93
CA TYR A 63 -1.44 -19.72 -3.56
C TYR A 63 -1.54 -19.69 -5.10
N SER A 64 -2.70 -20.03 -5.66
CA SER A 64 -2.93 -20.06 -7.12
C SER A 64 -2.73 -18.69 -7.78
N MET A 65 -2.95 -17.62 -7.02
CA MET A 65 -2.72 -16.25 -7.46
C MET A 65 -1.28 -15.74 -7.23
N GLY A 66 -0.42 -16.55 -6.60
CA GLY A 66 0.97 -16.21 -6.33
C GLY A 66 1.20 -15.29 -5.13
N PHE A 67 0.23 -15.16 -4.22
CA PHE A 67 0.40 -14.37 -2.98
C PHE A 67 1.26 -15.08 -1.93
N ILE A 68 1.23 -16.41 -1.94
CA ILE A 68 2.07 -17.25 -1.11
C ILE A 68 2.72 -18.31 -1.99
N THR A 69 3.88 -18.79 -1.59
CA THR A 69 4.60 -19.89 -2.26
C THR A 69 4.79 -21.04 -1.28
N ILE A 70 4.91 -22.25 -1.80
CA ILE A 70 5.29 -23.41 -0.98
C ILE A 70 6.72 -23.17 -0.50
N LYS A 71 6.89 -23.24 0.83
CA LYS A 71 8.19 -23.22 1.50
C LYS A 71 8.73 -24.63 1.63
N ASP A 72 7.92 -25.52 2.21
CA ASP A 72 8.24 -26.93 2.43
C ASP A 72 6.97 -27.79 2.54
N GLU A 73 7.11 -29.10 2.36
CA GLU A 73 6.05 -30.07 2.63
C GLU A 73 6.27 -30.68 4.02
N ILE A 74 5.23 -30.64 4.87
CA ILE A 74 5.27 -31.23 6.20
C ILE A 74 5.05 -32.75 6.08
N THR A 75 3.91 -33.16 5.54
CA THR A 75 3.56 -34.58 5.29
C THR A 75 2.25 -34.72 4.52
N GLY A 76 2.15 -35.71 3.62
CA GLY A 76 0.88 -36.16 3.04
C GLY A 76 0.08 -35.09 2.30
N GLY A 77 0.74 -34.14 1.63
CA GLY A 77 0.07 -33.03 0.94
C GLY A 77 -0.30 -31.84 1.84
N LEU A 78 0.12 -31.84 3.12
CA LEU A 78 0.13 -30.66 3.97
C LEU A 78 1.41 -29.87 3.73
N TYR A 79 1.28 -28.62 3.31
CA TYR A 79 2.38 -27.74 2.99
C TYR A 79 2.50 -26.60 4.00
N ASN A 80 3.73 -26.14 4.23
CA ASN A 80 3.99 -24.81 4.77
C ASN A 80 4.15 -23.83 3.61
N PHE A 81 3.45 -22.71 3.71
CA PHE A 81 3.55 -21.61 2.77
C PHE A 81 4.24 -20.42 3.40
N GLU A 82 4.96 -19.67 2.58
CA GLU A 82 5.55 -18.39 2.95
C GLU A 82 5.16 -17.30 1.95
N ILE A 83 5.32 -16.04 2.36
CA ILE A 83 5.08 -14.91 1.47
C ILE A 83 6.36 -14.67 0.63
N PRO A 84 6.32 -14.87 -0.70
CA PRO A 84 7.51 -14.81 -1.55
C PRO A 84 8.05 -13.39 -1.71
N ASN A 85 7.21 -12.37 -1.50
CA ASN A 85 7.59 -10.99 -1.75
C ASN A 85 6.95 -10.01 -0.77
N TYR A 86 7.77 -9.12 -0.24
CA TYR A 86 7.43 -8.07 0.71
C TYR A 86 6.24 -7.17 0.31
N VAL A 87 6.00 -7.01 -0.99
CA VAL A 87 4.87 -6.22 -1.55
C VAL A 87 3.52 -6.83 -1.19
N ILE A 88 3.45 -8.15 -1.04
CA ILE A 88 2.22 -8.88 -0.70
C ILE A 88 1.86 -8.70 0.78
N LYS A 89 2.86 -8.63 1.68
CA LYS A 89 2.64 -8.25 3.09
C LYS A 89 1.91 -6.92 3.22
N ILE A 90 2.15 -5.99 2.30
CA ILE A 90 1.54 -4.67 2.35
C ILE A 90 0.15 -4.66 1.73
N LEU A 91 -0.14 -5.47 0.71
CA LEU A 91 -1.52 -5.69 0.25
C LEU A 91 -2.39 -6.28 1.37
N TYR A 92 -1.84 -7.23 2.12
CA TYR A 92 -2.49 -7.78 3.33
C TYR A 92 -2.71 -6.74 4.42
N PHE A 93 -1.72 -5.87 4.62
CA PHE A 93 -1.79 -4.80 5.61
C PHE A 93 -2.92 -3.80 5.30
N ASN A 94 -3.06 -3.41 4.04
CA ASN A 94 -4.08 -2.45 3.62
C ASN A 94 -5.49 -3.02 3.67
N TYR A 95 -5.64 -4.32 3.40
CA TYR A 95 -6.89 -5.02 3.65
C TYR A 95 -7.29 -4.98 5.13
N PHE A 96 -6.36 -5.29 6.04
CA PHE A 96 -6.63 -5.27 7.48
C PHE A 96 -6.99 -3.86 8.00
N ALA A 97 -6.29 -2.82 7.54
CA ALA A 97 -6.58 -1.43 7.92
C ALA A 97 -7.99 -0.97 7.51
N ILE A 98 -8.45 -1.36 6.33
CA ILE A 98 -9.78 -1.04 5.81
C ILE A 98 -10.89 -1.73 6.64
N GLU A 99 -10.61 -2.93 7.13
CA GLU A 99 -11.58 -3.77 7.85
C GLU A 99 -11.68 -3.41 9.33
N VAL A 100 -10.54 -3.05 9.94
CA VAL A 100 -10.51 -2.38 11.25
C VAL A 100 -11.31 -1.07 11.21
N GLN A 101 -11.25 -0.31 10.11
CA GLN A 101 -12.02 0.93 9.97
C GLN A 101 -13.52 0.66 9.81
N LYS A 102 -13.92 -0.39 9.07
CA LYS A 102 -15.33 -0.81 8.95
C LYS A 102 -15.90 -1.26 10.30
N ARG A 103 -15.14 -2.01 11.09
CA ARG A 103 -15.55 -2.50 12.42
C ARG A 103 -15.53 -1.39 13.49
N ASN A 104 -14.65 -0.40 13.37
CA ASN A 104 -14.58 0.78 14.23
C ASN A 104 -15.49 1.94 13.80
N SER A 105 -16.62 1.65 13.15
CA SER A 105 -17.67 2.63 12.86
C SER A 105 -18.28 3.21 14.14
N PHE A 106 -17.53 3.92 15.00
CA PHE A 106 -18.08 4.76 16.07
C PHE A 106 -17.18 5.90 16.60
N LYS A 107 -15.94 6.11 16.14
CA LYS A 107 -15.14 7.26 16.64
C LYS A 107 -14.27 7.93 15.58
N HIS A 108 -14.81 9.02 15.03
CA HIS A 108 -14.22 10.08 14.17
C HIS A 108 -14.56 10.04 12.68
N GLN A 109 -15.43 10.98 12.33
CA GLN A 109 -16.14 11.20 11.08
C GLN A 109 -15.25 11.85 10.03
N TYR A 110 -14.63 11.09 9.13
CA TYR A 110 -14.51 11.45 7.71
C TYR A 110 -14.40 10.15 6.91
N SER A 111 -15.30 9.95 5.94
CA SER A 111 -15.18 8.81 5.02
C SER A 111 -13.86 8.90 4.27
N PHE A 112 -13.22 7.77 3.98
CA PHE A 112 -11.97 7.74 3.22
C PHE A 112 -12.06 8.47 1.86
N SER A 113 -13.24 8.38 1.24
CA SER A 113 -13.59 9.15 0.03
C SER A 113 -13.47 10.66 0.25
N HIS A 114 -13.86 11.17 1.43
CA HIS A 114 -13.74 12.57 1.79
C HIS A 114 -12.27 12.97 1.98
N THR A 115 -11.46 12.13 2.64
CA THR A 115 -10.00 12.36 2.76
C THR A 115 -9.34 12.54 1.39
N LEU A 116 -9.64 11.64 0.45
CA LEU A 116 -9.08 11.70 -0.90
C LEU A 116 -9.65 12.86 -1.71
N THR A 117 -10.93 13.21 -1.52
CA THR A 117 -11.53 14.41 -2.12
C THR A 117 -10.86 15.70 -1.60
N LYS A 118 -10.49 15.75 -0.32
CA LYS A 118 -9.73 16.87 0.24
C LYS A 118 -8.33 16.94 -0.37
N LEU A 119 -7.65 15.80 -0.50
CA LEU A 119 -6.37 15.72 -1.20
C LEU A 119 -6.51 16.21 -2.65
N LEU A 120 -7.54 15.79 -3.39
CA LEU A 120 -7.84 16.27 -4.74
C LEU A 120 -7.90 17.80 -4.80
N LEU A 121 -8.59 18.42 -3.85
CA LEU A 121 -8.80 19.87 -3.77
C LEU A 121 -7.58 20.65 -3.26
N GLY A 122 -6.49 19.98 -2.87
CA GLY A 122 -5.28 20.64 -2.39
C GLY A 122 -5.09 20.58 -0.87
N ASP A 123 -6.02 20.01 -0.13
CA ASP A 123 -5.91 19.87 1.32
C ASP A 123 -5.33 18.49 1.66
N ASN A 124 -4.02 18.45 1.96
CA ASN A 124 -3.28 17.22 2.22
C ASN A 124 -3.31 16.79 3.70
N GLU A 125 -3.75 17.65 4.62
CA GLU A 125 -3.74 17.36 6.07
C GLU A 125 -4.61 16.15 6.43
N PRO A 126 -5.82 15.96 5.90
CA PRO A 126 -6.61 14.76 6.15
C PRO A 126 -5.89 13.48 5.71
N PHE A 127 -5.22 13.50 4.55
CA PHE A 127 -4.48 12.34 4.04
C PHE A 127 -3.24 12.06 4.89
N LYS A 128 -2.49 13.10 5.24
CA LYS A 128 -1.35 13.01 6.17
C LYS A 128 -1.76 12.42 7.51
N ASN A 129 -2.85 12.89 8.11
CA ASN A 129 -3.34 12.39 9.39
C ASN A 129 -3.72 10.91 9.31
N GLN A 130 -4.40 10.52 8.24
CA GLN A 130 -4.75 9.11 8.06
C GLN A 130 -3.52 8.23 7.83
N LEU A 131 -2.57 8.68 7.03
CA LEU A 131 -1.31 7.97 6.82
C LEU A 131 -0.51 7.88 8.14
N ASN A 132 -0.51 8.94 8.95
CA ASN A 132 0.10 8.97 10.28
C ASN A 132 -0.52 7.94 11.24
N ASP A 133 -1.85 7.86 11.30
CA ASP A 133 -2.57 6.91 12.16
C ASP A 133 -2.27 5.46 11.77
N VAL A 134 -2.27 5.18 10.46
CA VAL A 134 -1.87 3.87 9.94
C VAL A 134 -0.43 3.60 10.36
N ILE A 135 0.54 4.44 9.99
CA ILE A 135 1.97 4.22 10.24
C ILE A 135 2.28 3.99 11.72
N LYS A 136 1.75 4.82 12.63
CA LYS A 136 1.95 4.65 14.08
C LYS A 136 1.41 3.33 14.59
N THR A 137 0.25 2.90 14.07
CA THR A 137 -0.33 1.62 14.46
C THR A 137 0.57 0.45 14.06
N LEU A 138 1.32 0.58 12.95
CA LEU A 138 2.07 -0.53 12.38
C LEU A 138 3.49 -0.58 12.93
N SER A 139 4.11 0.59 13.01
CA SER A 139 5.47 0.75 13.52
C SER A 139 5.58 0.25 14.97
N ASN A 140 4.51 0.35 15.75
CA ASN A 140 4.41 -0.15 17.12
C ASN A 140 4.27 -1.69 17.20
N ARG A 141 3.70 -2.33 16.17
CA ARG A 141 3.50 -3.79 16.11
C ARG A 141 4.65 -4.53 15.43
N ASP A 142 5.41 -3.83 14.59
CA ASP A 142 6.52 -4.40 13.84
C ASP A 142 7.78 -4.54 14.71
N HIS A 143 8.04 -5.78 15.14
CA HIS A 143 9.24 -6.15 15.89
C HIS A 143 10.52 -6.20 15.03
N TYR A 144 10.40 -6.40 13.71
CA TYR A 144 11.52 -6.65 12.81
C TYR A 144 12.06 -5.39 12.11
N GLY A 145 11.27 -4.32 12.10
CA GLY A 145 11.73 -2.99 11.78
C GLY A 145 11.22 -2.47 10.44
N PHE A 146 10.54 -1.33 10.52
CA PHE A 146 9.94 -0.67 9.40
C PHE A 146 11.00 -0.02 8.49
N THR A 147 10.70 0.07 7.18
CA THR A 147 11.66 0.57 6.18
C THR A 147 10.95 1.42 5.13
N GLU A 148 11.71 2.14 4.30
CA GLU A 148 11.18 2.99 3.23
C GLU A 148 10.26 2.25 2.26
N LYS A 149 10.59 1.00 1.91
CA LYS A 149 9.72 0.16 1.08
C LYS A 149 8.36 -0.14 1.74
N HIS A 150 8.28 -0.26 3.08
CA HIS A 150 7.01 -0.49 3.79
C HIS A 150 6.17 0.78 3.68
N PHE A 151 6.81 1.92 3.99
CA PHE A 151 6.20 3.23 3.93
C PHE A 151 5.65 3.54 2.54
N HIS A 152 6.43 3.23 1.50
CA HIS A 152 6.03 3.36 0.10
C HIS A 152 4.74 2.64 -0.20
N VAL A 153 4.68 1.33 0.08
CA VAL A 153 3.53 0.54 -0.37
C VAL A 153 2.29 0.86 0.49
N ILE A 154 2.44 1.29 1.75
CA ILE A 154 1.32 1.78 2.56
C ILE A 154 0.76 3.08 1.99
N THR A 155 1.61 4.05 1.69
CA THR A 155 1.20 5.31 1.04
C THR A 155 0.50 5.01 -0.29
N LEU A 156 1.10 4.16 -1.14
CA LEU A 156 0.53 3.79 -2.44
C LEU A 156 -0.84 3.14 -2.30
N SER A 157 -1.01 2.29 -1.30
CA SER A 157 -2.26 1.57 -1.11
C SER A 157 -3.38 2.47 -0.62
N LEU A 158 -3.08 3.46 0.24
CA LEU A 158 -4.07 4.49 0.58
C LEU A 158 -4.45 5.33 -0.67
N LEU A 159 -3.45 5.69 -1.50
CA LEU A 159 -3.69 6.44 -2.73
C LEU A 159 -4.45 5.64 -3.79
N SER A 160 -4.40 4.30 -3.77
CA SER A 160 -5.06 3.43 -4.77
C SER A 160 -6.58 3.64 -4.89
N PHE A 161 -7.20 4.21 -3.85
CA PHE A 161 -8.63 4.53 -3.82
C PHE A 161 -8.95 5.90 -4.43
N ALA A 162 -7.95 6.69 -4.83
CA ALA A 162 -8.12 7.96 -5.50
C ALA A 162 -8.47 7.73 -6.97
N GLU A 163 -9.72 7.32 -7.25
CA GLU A 163 -10.18 6.90 -8.58
C GLU A 163 -10.06 8.00 -9.67
N PHE A 164 -9.86 9.26 -9.26
CA PHE A 164 -9.65 10.42 -10.13
C PHE A 164 -8.20 10.60 -10.62
N TYR A 165 -7.25 9.80 -10.14
CA TYR A 165 -5.85 9.81 -10.59
C TYR A 165 -5.45 8.56 -11.37
N PHE A 166 -4.59 8.74 -12.37
CA PHE A 166 -3.58 7.76 -12.75
C PHE A 166 -2.45 7.81 -11.71
N ILE A 167 -2.04 6.64 -11.23
CA ILE A 167 -1.03 6.50 -10.18
C ILE A 167 0.14 5.76 -10.79
N ASP A 168 1.24 6.47 -11.04
CA ASP A 168 2.48 5.88 -11.53
C ASP A 168 3.46 5.77 -10.37
N SER A 169 3.88 4.54 -10.05
CA SER A 169 4.87 4.30 -8.99
C SER A 169 6.24 4.04 -9.60
N GLN A 170 7.25 4.75 -9.10
CA GLN A 170 8.63 4.67 -9.59
C GLN A 170 8.77 4.84 -11.12
N PRO A 171 8.05 5.79 -11.78
CA PRO A 171 8.18 5.97 -13.22
C PRO A 171 9.61 6.35 -13.61
N GLU A 172 10.12 5.71 -14.65
CA GLU A 172 11.44 6.04 -15.20
C GLU A 172 11.39 7.36 -15.99
N LEU A 173 12.12 8.37 -15.51
CA LEU A 173 12.20 9.70 -16.11
C LEU A 173 13.66 10.13 -16.22
N ASN A 174 14.29 9.87 -17.37
CA ASN A 174 15.69 10.19 -17.66
C ASN A 174 16.64 9.62 -16.57
N ASN A 175 16.55 8.31 -16.30
CA ASN A 175 17.31 7.61 -15.25
C ASN A 175 17.06 8.11 -13.82
N LYS A 176 15.94 8.78 -13.58
CA LYS A 176 15.43 9.14 -12.25
C LYS A 176 14.08 8.48 -12.02
N TYR A 177 13.78 8.21 -10.76
CA TYR A 177 12.62 7.41 -10.36
C TYR A 177 11.94 8.07 -9.17
N PRO A 178 11.05 9.07 -9.38
CA PRO A 178 10.22 9.60 -8.30
C PRO A 178 9.36 8.47 -7.71
N ASP A 179 9.12 8.45 -6.40
CA ASP A 179 8.42 7.31 -5.80
C ASP A 179 6.96 7.16 -6.26
N ILE A 180 6.18 8.25 -6.24
CA ILE A 180 4.77 8.23 -6.64
C ILE A 180 4.42 9.51 -7.41
N LEU A 181 3.80 9.36 -8.58
CA LEU A 181 3.25 10.44 -9.39
C LEU A 181 1.74 10.23 -9.56
N LEU A 182 0.96 11.27 -9.24
CA LEU A 182 -0.50 11.29 -9.39
C LEU A 182 -0.89 12.28 -10.48
N ILE A 183 -1.48 11.77 -11.57
CA ILE A 183 -1.93 12.56 -12.71
C ILE A 183 -3.43 12.45 -12.86
N GLY A 184 -4.14 13.57 -12.90
CA GLY A 184 -5.59 13.62 -13.06
C GLY A 184 -6.05 12.87 -14.31
N ARG A 185 -7.10 12.05 -14.17
CA ARG A 185 -7.73 11.36 -15.31
C ARG A 185 -8.58 12.29 -16.18
N ASP A 186 -8.93 13.46 -15.65
CA ASP A 186 -9.74 14.50 -16.30
C ASP A 186 -9.05 15.86 -16.07
N GLU A 187 -9.09 16.76 -17.06
CA GLU A 187 -8.49 18.10 -17.00
C GLU A 187 -9.06 18.98 -15.86
N LYS A 188 -10.25 18.65 -15.35
CA LYS A 188 -10.88 19.33 -14.21
C LYS A 188 -10.22 19.02 -12.88
N VAL A 189 -9.38 17.98 -12.81
CA VAL A 189 -8.61 17.66 -11.61
C VAL A 189 -7.73 18.86 -11.25
N PRO A 190 -7.93 19.48 -10.06
CA PRO A 190 -7.34 20.78 -9.79
C PRO A 190 -5.89 20.71 -9.31
N ASN A 191 -5.40 19.55 -8.88
CA ASN A 191 -4.02 19.38 -8.42
C ASN A 191 -3.48 18.04 -8.91
N ASN A 192 -2.22 18.02 -9.35
CA ASN A 192 -1.44 16.80 -9.58
C ASN A 192 -0.39 16.69 -8.49
N TYR A 193 0.13 15.49 -8.21
CA TYR A 193 1.07 15.30 -7.11
C TYR A 193 2.30 14.52 -7.51
N LEU A 194 3.44 14.93 -7.00
CA LEU A 194 4.66 14.12 -6.94
C LEU A 194 5.01 13.92 -5.47
N PHE A 195 5.17 12.67 -5.05
CA PHE A 195 5.62 12.31 -3.72
C PHE A 195 6.96 11.57 -3.81
N GLU A 196 7.96 12.08 -3.12
CA GLU A 196 9.20 11.36 -2.76
C GLU A 196 9.09 10.96 -1.29
N LEU A 197 9.45 9.73 -0.96
CA LEU A 197 9.28 9.15 0.36
C LEU A 197 10.65 8.84 0.98
N LYS A 198 10.79 9.11 2.27
CA LYS A 198 11.94 8.71 3.08
C LYS A 198 11.49 8.10 4.39
N TRP A 199 12.25 7.15 4.91
CA TRP A 199 11.98 6.55 6.23
C TRP A 199 13.15 6.71 7.19
N VAL A 200 12.91 7.30 8.34
CA VAL A 200 13.91 7.57 9.37
C VAL A 200 14.08 6.37 10.29
N LYS A 201 15.31 5.85 10.37
CA LYS A 201 15.73 4.85 11.36
C LYS A 201 16.48 5.52 12.51
N GLN A 202 16.60 4.80 13.63
CA GLN A 202 17.20 5.34 14.87
C GLN A 202 18.64 5.85 14.73
N LYS A 203 19.38 5.39 13.72
CA LYS A 203 20.78 5.78 13.47
C LYS A 203 20.93 6.80 12.34
N ASP A 204 19.83 7.21 11.70
CA ASP A 204 19.89 8.11 10.56
C ASP A 204 20.04 9.57 11.01
N ASP A 205 20.77 10.35 10.23
CA ASP A 205 20.83 11.80 10.37
C ASP A 205 19.61 12.40 9.65
N TYR A 206 18.61 12.80 10.44
CA TYR A 206 17.33 13.33 9.96
C TYR A 206 17.52 14.53 9.03
N GLU A 207 18.38 15.49 9.40
CA GLU A 207 18.57 16.72 8.61
C GLU A 207 19.25 16.43 7.28
N LYS A 208 20.21 15.51 7.28
CA LYS A 208 20.83 15.04 6.04
C LYS A 208 19.83 14.32 5.13
N LEU A 209 19.04 13.39 5.69
CA LEU A 209 18.02 12.63 4.96
C LEU A 209 16.96 13.56 4.36
N LYS A 210 16.48 14.55 5.12
CA LYS A 210 15.55 15.57 4.64
C LYS A 210 16.13 16.40 3.50
N LYS A 211 17.38 16.87 3.66
CA LYS A 211 18.07 17.67 2.63
C LYS A 211 18.30 16.88 1.34
N GLU A 212 18.62 15.59 1.44
CA GLU A 212 18.77 14.70 0.28
C GLU A 212 17.44 14.47 -0.42
N GLY A 213 16.36 14.21 0.32
CA GLY A 213 15.02 14.06 -0.23
C GLY A 213 14.52 15.31 -0.96
N ILE A 214 14.71 16.51 -0.39
CA ILE A 214 14.35 17.78 -1.05
C ILE A 214 15.12 17.94 -2.37
N LYS A 215 16.43 17.65 -2.36
CA LYS A 215 17.25 17.71 -3.59
C LYS A 215 16.80 16.73 -4.66
N GLN A 216 16.29 15.55 -4.28
CA GLN A 216 15.72 14.60 -5.23
C GLN A 216 14.48 15.21 -5.91
N VAL A 217 13.55 15.76 -5.13
CA VAL A 217 12.33 16.42 -5.64
C VAL A 217 12.68 17.60 -6.56
N GLU A 218 13.55 18.52 -6.13
CA GLU A 218 14.07 19.61 -6.97
C GLU A 218 14.73 19.10 -8.26
N GLY A 219 15.38 17.94 -8.17
CA GLY A 219 16.00 17.26 -9.30
C GLY A 219 15.00 16.71 -10.31
N TYR A 220 13.82 16.27 -9.87
CA TYR A 220 12.74 15.81 -10.75
C TYR A 220 12.01 16.97 -11.39
N LEU A 221 11.79 18.07 -10.65
CA LEU A 221 11.13 19.28 -11.14
C LEU A 221 11.83 19.94 -12.34
N LYS A 222 13.13 19.65 -12.53
CA LYS A 222 13.93 20.12 -13.68
C LYS A 222 13.74 19.28 -14.95
N LEU A 223 13.07 18.13 -14.88
CA LEU A 223 12.86 17.25 -16.03
C LEU A 223 11.71 17.78 -16.90
N ASP A 224 11.88 17.80 -18.22
CA ASP A 224 10.87 18.34 -19.15
C ASP A 224 9.50 17.67 -19.00
N LYS A 225 9.47 16.35 -18.78
CA LYS A 225 8.22 15.62 -18.56
C LYS A 225 7.48 16.06 -17.29
N ILE A 226 8.21 16.38 -16.22
CA ILE A 226 7.63 16.79 -14.94
C ILE A 226 7.22 18.26 -14.96
N LYS A 227 8.09 19.13 -15.49
CA LYS A 227 7.87 20.58 -15.57
C LYS A 227 6.59 20.95 -16.33
N ASN A 228 6.18 20.12 -17.28
CA ASN A 228 4.99 20.35 -18.10
C ASN A 228 3.70 19.77 -17.49
N ILE A 229 3.75 19.15 -16.30
CA ILE A 229 2.54 18.68 -15.63
C ILE A 229 1.82 19.89 -15.00
N PRO A 230 0.57 20.20 -15.42
CA PRO A 230 -0.14 21.36 -14.92
C PRO A 230 -0.49 21.20 -13.44
N LYS A 231 -0.41 22.29 -12.66
CA LYS A 231 -0.83 22.32 -11.25
C LYS A 231 -0.19 21.21 -10.40
N LEU A 232 1.05 20.83 -10.73
CA LEU A 232 1.81 19.83 -9.98
C LEU A 232 2.25 20.41 -8.63
N ARG A 233 1.93 19.69 -7.56
CA ARG A 233 2.42 19.95 -6.21
C ARG A 233 3.35 18.83 -5.80
N SER A 234 4.53 19.17 -5.32
CA SER A 234 5.58 18.19 -5.04
C SER A 234 5.89 18.17 -3.56
N PHE A 235 5.98 16.98 -2.98
CA PHE A 235 6.27 16.81 -1.57
C PHE A 235 7.35 15.78 -1.31
N LEU A 236 8.16 16.05 -0.31
CA LEU A 236 8.90 15.05 0.43
C LEU A 236 8.04 14.60 1.62
N LEU A 237 7.77 13.30 1.69
CA LEU A 237 7.13 12.64 2.83
C LEU A 237 8.21 11.95 3.66
N ILE A 238 8.32 12.30 4.94
CA ILE A 238 9.25 11.64 5.87
C ILE A 238 8.44 10.85 6.88
N GLY A 239 8.57 9.53 6.86
CA GLY A 239 7.98 8.63 7.83
C GLY A 239 8.98 8.23 8.93
N SER A 240 8.47 8.02 10.14
CA SER A 240 9.20 7.46 11.28
C SER A 240 8.25 6.67 12.18
N LYS A 241 8.76 6.09 13.27
CA LYS A 241 7.91 5.46 14.29
C LYS A 241 6.92 6.45 14.92
N ASP A 242 7.29 7.73 14.96
CA ASP A 242 6.52 8.81 15.57
C ASP A 242 5.50 9.44 14.62
N GLY A 243 5.47 9.01 13.35
CA GLY A 243 4.46 9.44 12.39
C GLY A 243 4.99 9.83 11.02
N VAL A 244 4.25 10.72 10.35
CA VAL A 244 4.58 11.17 9.00
C VAL A 244 4.53 12.70 8.90
N GLU A 245 5.56 13.27 8.29
CA GLU A 245 5.69 14.69 7.98
C GLU A 245 5.64 14.92 6.46
N PHE A 246 5.04 16.03 6.04
CA PHE A 246 4.94 16.45 4.63
C PHE A 246 5.68 17.78 4.47
N PHE A 247 6.59 17.84 3.50
CA PHE A 247 7.31 19.05 3.14
C PHE A 247 7.04 19.36 1.67
N GLU A 248 6.35 20.46 1.40
CA GLU A 248 6.15 20.96 0.04
C GLU A 248 7.47 21.54 -0.49
N VAL A 249 7.82 21.22 -1.75
CA VAL A 249 9.07 21.62 -2.43
C VAL A 249 8.76 22.41 -3.69
#